data_AF-A0A5R9J8D9-F1
#
_entry.id   AF-A0A5R9J8D9-F1
#
_cell.length_a   1.000
_cell.length_b   1.000
_cell.length_c   1.000
_cell.angle_alpha   90.00
_cell.angle_beta   90.00
_cell.angle_gamma   90.00
#
_symmetry.space_group_name_H-M   'P 1'
#
loop_
_entity.id
_entity.type
_entity.pdbx_description
1 polymer ?
#
loop_
_entity_poly.entity_id
_entity_poly.type
_entity_poly.pdbx_seq_one_letter_code
_entity_poly.pdbx_strand_id
1 'polypeptide(L)'
;MERRQHARRRCLTRLSGDDRLDRADPVRRDPQLRAAGSGKPGDLPRPRPGPPRPHRTGVAIRVPPGRPALNHRPWPAPAASRLPVLVASFLGSGFSRVAPGTFGTLAAMLPGIVLCRQPWMLCAAILLASAAGLWAIPRASGGADHGWIVIDEVAGIWITLLGIPRLHSLAWPPTLPSVLWFVAAFAMFRLLDITKPGPVGYMDRRHDAVGVMGDDIVAGLIGCLLLRLAGWVIL
;
A
#
# COMPACT_ATOMS: atom_id res chain seq x y z
N MET A 1 -19.00 -0.80 40.36
CA MET A 1 -18.18 -0.54 39.14
C MET A 1 -18.16 0.97 38.77
N GLU A 2 -18.00 1.86 39.76
CA GLU A 2 -18.21 3.33 39.57
C GLU A 2 -16.95 4.18 39.81
N ARG A 3 -15.82 3.60 40.22
CA ARG A 3 -14.61 4.37 40.58
C ARG A 3 -13.60 4.56 39.44
N ARG A 4 -13.86 4.05 38.23
CA ARG A 4 -12.94 4.16 37.07
C ARG A 4 -13.35 5.20 36.02
N GLN A 5 -14.55 5.77 36.10
CA GLN A 5 -14.98 6.84 35.18
C GLN A 5 -14.60 8.25 35.65
N HIS A 6 -14.26 8.44 36.93
CA HIS A 6 -13.87 9.75 37.48
C HIS A 6 -12.43 10.17 37.16
N ALA A 7 -11.55 9.24 36.76
CA ALA A 7 -10.13 9.52 36.50
C ALA A 7 -9.85 10.02 35.08
N ARG A 8 -10.70 9.73 34.09
CA ARG A 8 -10.48 10.16 32.69
C ARG A 8 -11.07 11.53 32.35
N ARG A 9 -12.01 12.06 33.15
CA ARG A 9 -12.59 13.40 32.96
C ARG A 9 -11.72 14.56 33.50
N ARG A 10 -10.64 14.28 34.24
CA ARG A 10 -9.71 15.30 34.75
C ARG A 10 -8.49 15.57 33.84
N CYS A 11 -8.37 14.85 32.72
CA CYS A 11 -7.25 15.02 31.77
C CYS A 11 -7.55 15.98 30.61
N LEU A 12 -8.79 16.47 30.50
CA LEU A 12 -9.25 17.27 29.34
C LEU A 12 -9.69 18.71 29.66
N THR A 13 -9.38 19.22 30.85
CA THR A 13 -9.75 20.60 31.27
C THR A 13 -8.56 21.41 31.78
N ARG A 14 -7.37 21.21 31.22
CA ARG A 14 -6.17 21.99 31.57
C ARG A 14 -5.26 22.37 30.40
N LEU A 15 -5.86 22.71 29.27
CA LEU A 15 -5.18 23.47 28.22
C LEU A 15 -6.04 24.69 27.88
N SER A 16 -6.11 25.62 28.83
CA SER A 16 -6.59 26.99 28.57
C SER A 16 -5.50 27.77 27.82
N GLY A 17 -5.93 28.58 26.86
CA GLY A 17 -5.12 29.16 25.79
C GLY A 17 -4.15 30.29 26.17
N ASP A 18 -3.84 30.50 27.44
CA ASP A 18 -2.95 31.59 27.88
C ASP A 18 -1.46 31.21 27.95
N ASP A 19 -1.13 29.93 28.14
CA ASP A 19 0.27 29.49 28.37
C ASP A 19 1.18 29.49 27.11
N ARG A 20 0.66 29.83 25.93
CA ARG A 20 1.45 29.90 24.70
C ARG A 20 2.03 31.29 24.41
N LEU A 21 1.50 32.35 25.00
CA LEU A 21 1.97 33.72 24.75
C LEU A 21 3.15 34.13 25.66
N ASP A 22 3.29 33.49 26.83
CA ASP A 22 4.34 33.81 27.81
C ASP A 22 5.71 33.18 27.54
N ARG A 23 5.83 32.29 26.55
CA ARG A 23 7.11 31.62 26.21
C ARG A 23 7.90 32.29 25.09
N ALA A 24 7.41 33.39 24.53
CA ALA A 24 8.00 34.01 23.34
C ALA A 24 8.85 35.27 23.62
N ASP A 25 9.02 35.70 24.88
CA ASP A 25 9.73 36.94 25.19
C ASP A 25 11.09 36.71 25.89
N PRO A 26 12.23 36.80 25.18
CA PRO A 26 13.56 36.53 25.73
C PRO A 26 14.06 37.62 26.69
N VAL A 27 13.40 38.78 26.73
CA VAL A 27 13.89 40.00 27.40
C VAL A 27 13.69 39.97 28.92
N ARG A 28 12.84 39.07 29.44
CA ARG A 28 12.52 39.02 30.89
C ARG A 28 13.50 38.25 31.78
N ARG A 29 14.57 37.66 31.24
CA ARG A 29 15.42 36.71 31.97
C ARG A 29 16.76 37.24 32.47
N ASP A 30 17.11 38.51 32.28
CA ASP A 30 18.40 39.00 32.76
C ASP A 30 18.29 39.83 34.06
N PRO A 31 18.74 39.31 35.21
CA PRO A 31 18.73 40.03 36.49
C PRO A 31 19.66 41.25 36.50
N GLN A 32 20.64 41.33 35.59
CA GLN A 32 21.61 42.42 35.55
C GLN A 32 21.02 43.74 35.02
N LEU A 33 19.90 43.69 34.28
CA LEU A 33 19.20 44.88 33.78
C LEU A 33 18.26 45.53 34.82
N ARG A 34 18.00 44.89 35.96
CA ARG A 34 17.16 45.47 37.04
C ARG A 34 17.91 46.42 37.97
N ALA A 35 19.24 46.42 37.97
CA ALA A 35 20.05 47.16 38.93
C ALA A 35 20.55 48.55 38.43
N ALA A 36 20.21 48.94 37.20
CA ALA A 36 20.65 50.21 36.61
C ALA A 36 19.44 51.00 36.07
N GLY A 37 18.91 51.93 36.85
CA GLY A 37 17.76 52.72 36.41
C GLY A 37 17.27 53.84 37.32
N SER A 38 18.12 54.41 38.19
CA SER A 38 17.88 55.72 38.81
C SER A 38 19.06 56.63 38.48
N GLY A 39 19.11 57.15 37.26
CA GLY A 39 20.20 58.02 36.79
C GLY A 39 19.78 58.83 35.57
N LYS A 40 20.07 60.12 35.59
CA LYS A 40 19.78 61.09 34.52
C LYS A 40 20.44 60.67 33.19
N PRO A 41 19.83 61.00 32.02
CA PRO A 41 20.37 60.64 30.72
C PRO A 41 21.55 61.56 30.38
N GLY A 42 22.78 61.05 30.42
CA GLY A 42 23.96 61.84 30.09
C GLY A 42 25.26 61.04 29.94
N ASP A 43 25.46 59.99 30.74
CA ASP A 43 26.78 59.34 30.82
C ASP A 43 26.69 57.81 30.70
N LEU A 44 26.45 57.29 29.49
CA LEU A 44 26.71 55.88 29.19
C LEU A 44 28.13 55.72 28.62
N PRO A 45 29.01 54.94 29.27
CA PRO A 45 30.34 54.65 28.74
C PRO A 45 30.24 53.90 27.39
N ARG A 46 31.05 54.29 26.40
CA ARG A 46 31.11 53.59 25.11
C ARG A 46 31.42 52.10 25.32
N PRO A 47 30.71 51.17 24.65
CA PRO A 47 30.99 49.75 24.78
C PRO A 47 32.40 49.44 24.28
N ARG A 48 33.16 48.65 25.05
CA ARG A 48 34.49 48.20 24.67
C ARG A 48 34.40 47.33 23.40
N PRO A 49 35.38 47.40 22.48
CA PRO A 49 35.41 46.52 21.32
C PRO A 49 35.45 45.06 21.80
N GLY A 50 34.51 44.25 21.28
CA GLY A 50 34.45 42.82 21.56
C GLY A 50 35.68 42.07 21.02
N PRO A 51 35.94 40.84 21.51
CA PRO A 51 37.09 40.06 21.06
C PRO A 51 37.04 39.78 19.56
N PRO A 52 38.20 39.63 18.89
CA PRO A 52 38.27 39.33 17.47
C PRO A 52 37.53 38.02 17.16
N ARG A 53 36.63 38.06 16.16
CA ARG A 53 35.87 36.90 15.72
C ARG A 53 36.84 35.83 15.18
N PRO A 54 36.71 34.55 15.56
CA PRO A 54 37.55 33.51 15.00
C PRO A 54 37.32 33.43 13.49
N HIS A 55 38.42 33.45 12.75
CA HIS A 55 38.44 33.27 11.30
C HIS A 55 37.75 31.94 10.95
N ARG A 56 36.61 32.01 10.25
CA ARG A 56 35.97 30.84 9.64
C ARG A 56 36.93 30.24 8.63
N THR A 57 37.74 29.27 9.04
CA THR A 57 38.31 28.29 8.11
C THR A 57 37.15 27.49 7.55
N GLY A 58 36.71 27.88 6.36
CA GLY A 58 35.67 27.19 5.61
C GLY A 58 36.17 25.83 5.14
N VAL A 59 36.23 24.85 6.04
CA VAL A 59 36.13 23.46 5.63
C VAL A 59 34.65 23.22 5.34
N ALA A 60 34.27 23.43 4.09
CA ALA A 60 32.99 22.97 3.59
C ALA A 60 32.99 21.45 3.73
N ILE A 61 32.40 20.95 4.82
CA ILE A 61 31.99 19.54 4.89
C ILE A 61 30.97 19.41 3.75
N ARG A 62 31.44 18.86 2.63
CA ARG A 62 30.59 18.47 1.52
C ARG A 62 29.70 17.37 2.05
N VAL A 63 28.55 17.74 2.61
CA VAL A 63 27.46 16.81 2.85
C VAL A 63 27.18 16.22 1.45
N PRO A 64 27.44 14.93 1.22
CA PRO A 64 27.12 14.33 -0.06
C PRO A 64 25.64 14.61 -0.34
N PRO A 65 25.25 14.99 -1.57
CA PRO A 65 23.85 15.21 -1.88
C PRO A 65 23.09 13.99 -1.36
N GLY A 66 22.11 14.25 -0.50
CA GLY A 66 21.29 13.21 0.10
C GLY A 66 20.90 12.27 -1.03
N ARG A 67 21.27 10.99 -0.88
CA ARG A 67 20.90 9.97 -1.85
C ARG A 67 19.41 10.19 -2.14
N PRO A 68 18.99 10.35 -3.41
CA PRO A 68 17.56 10.42 -3.70
C PRO A 68 16.92 9.23 -3.00
N ALA A 69 15.71 9.40 -2.46
CA ALA A 69 14.99 8.36 -1.76
C ALA A 69 14.85 7.11 -2.67
N LEU A 70 15.86 6.25 -2.67
CA LEU A 70 15.94 5.03 -3.47
C LEU A 70 15.14 3.95 -2.76
N ASN A 71 13.83 4.16 -2.61
CA ASN A 71 12.95 3.18 -1.97
C ASN A 71 11.67 2.90 -2.76
N HIS A 72 11.76 3.00 -4.09
CA HIS A 72 10.83 2.38 -5.03
C HIS A 72 11.66 1.47 -5.93
N ARG A 73 12.24 0.41 -5.35
CA ARG A 73 12.78 -0.66 -6.19
C ARG A 73 11.59 -1.52 -6.61
N PRO A 74 11.32 -1.68 -7.92
CA PRO A 74 10.24 -2.55 -8.40
C PRO A 74 10.58 -4.05 -8.24
N TRP A 75 11.57 -4.36 -7.42
CA TRP A 75 12.10 -5.70 -7.23
C TRP A 75 12.24 -5.95 -5.72
N PRO A 76 12.03 -7.20 -5.26
CA PRO A 76 12.08 -7.52 -3.85
C PRO A 76 13.42 -7.10 -3.25
N ALA A 77 13.37 -6.55 -2.03
CA ALA A 77 14.58 -6.17 -1.32
C ALA A 77 15.50 -7.39 -1.16
N PRO A 78 16.84 -7.25 -1.23
CA PRO A 78 17.78 -8.35 -1.06
C PRO A 78 17.63 -9.14 0.26
N ALA A 79 16.95 -8.56 1.25
CA ALA A 79 16.68 -9.15 2.56
C ALA A 79 15.37 -9.95 2.63
N ALA A 80 14.52 -9.92 1.61
CA ALA A 80 13.27 -10.68 1.61
C ALA A 80 13.56 -12.18 1.46
N SER A 81 12.94 -13.01 2.31
CA SER A 81 13.04 -14.46 2.20
C SER A 81 12.51 -14.93 0.83
N ARG A 82 13.21 -15.89 0.19
CA ARG A 82 12.93 -16.34 -1.18
C ARG A 82 11.51 -16.89 -1.37
N LEU A 83 10.94 -17.53 -0.34
CA LEU A 83 9.65 -18.21 -0.44
C LEU A 83 8.45 -17.23 -0.58
N PRO A 84 8.26 -16.22 0.30
CA PRO A 84 7.25 -15.18 0.09
C PRO A 84 7.35 -14.47 -1.26
N VAL A 85 8.57 -14.20 -1.74
CA VAL A 85 8.78 -13.60 -3.06
C VAL A 85 8.28 -14.54 -4.16
N LEU A 86 8.60 -15.83 -4.10
CA LEU A 86 8.14 -16.82 -5.07
C LEU A 86 6.60 -16.96 -5.06
N VAL A 87 5.99 -16.92 -3.88
CA VAL A 87 4.52 -16.98 -3.74
C VAL A 87 3.87 -15.72 -4.29
N ALA A 88 4.32 -14.54 -3.86
CA ALA A 88 3.75 -13.26 -4.26
C ALA A 88 3.92 -12.99 -5.78
N SER A 89 5.03 -13.44 -6.37
CA SER A 89 5.28 -13.35 -7.82
C SER A 89 4.64 -14.48 -8.64
N PHE A 90 3.87 -15.37 -8.00
CA PHE A 90 3.32 -16.58 -8.60
C PHE A 90 4.36 -17.36 -9.43
N LEU A 91 5.31 -17.97 -8.71
CA LEU A 91 6.43 -18.73 -9.26
C LEU A 91 7.35 -17.93 -10.19
N GLY A 92 7.40 -16.61 -10.03
CA GLY A 92 8.24 -15.70 -10.82
C GLY A 92 7.60 -15.17 -12.10
N SER A 93 6.34 -15.48 -12.37
CA SER A 93 5.60 -14.92 -13.52
C SER A 93 5.48 -13.39 -13.47
N GLY A 94 5.37 -12.83 -12.26
CA GLY A 94 5.34 -11.39 -12.02
C GLY A 94 6.65 -10.65 -12.29
N PHE A 95 7.75 -11.34 -12.64
CA PHE A 95 9.02 -10.69 -12.98
C PHE A 95 9.18 -10.34 -14.47
N SER A 96 8.09 -10.39 -15.25
CA SER A 96 8.13 -9.95 -16.64
C SER A 96 8.43 -8.46 -16.76
N ARG A 97 9.33 -8.10 -17.69
CA ARG A 97 9.82 -6.73 -17.87
C ARG A 97 8.81 -5.78 -18.54
N VAL A 98 7.81 -6.33 -19.25
CA VAL A 98 6.94 -5.54 -20.13
C VAL A 98 5.57 -5.30 -19.50
N ALA A 99 4.94 -6.36 -18.99
CA ALA A 99 3.60 -6.31 -18.41
C ALA A 99 3.45 -7.41 -17.37
N PRO A 100 4.05 -7.24 -16.17
CA PRO A 100 4.10 -8.30 -15.15
C PRO A 100 2.72 -8.84 -14.80
N GLY A 101 1.71 -7.97 -14.71
CA GLY A 101 0.32 -8.39 -14.52
C GLY A 101 -0.25 -9.24 -15.65
N THR A 102 -0.04 -8.85 -16.92
CA THR A 102 -0.50 -9.68 -18.05
C THR A 102 0.12 -11.08 -18.01
N PHE A 103 1.42 -11.20 -17.72
CA PHE A 103 2.07 -12.51 -17.62
C PHE A 103 1.65 -13.29 -16.37
N GLY A 104 1.41 -12.61 -15.24
CA GLY A 104 0.88 -13.21 -14.02
C GLY A 104 -0.52 -13.79 -14.24
N THR A 105 -1.43 -12.97 -14.76
CA THR A 105 -2.79 -13.39 -15.09
C THR A 105 -2.80 -14.53 -16.14
N LEU A 106 -1.97 -14.46 -17.19
CA LEU A 106 -1.85 -15.55 -18.18
C LEU A 106 -1.29 -16.84 -17.57
N ALA A 107 -0.28 -16.73 -16.69
CA ALA A 107 0.25 -17.89 -15.97
C ALA A 107 -0.81 -18.51 -15.06
N ALA A 108 -1.66 -17.69 -14.42
CA ALA A 108 -2.76 -18.15 -13.57
C ALA A 108 -3.91 -18.83 -14.35
N MET A 109 -4.13 -18.42 -15.61
CA MET A 109 -5.14 -19.06 -16.48
C MET A 109 -4.85 -20.53 -16.74
N LEU A 110 -3.57 -20.93 -16.86
CA LEU A 110 -3.20 -22.33 -17.15
C LEU A 110 -3.73 -23.32 -16.09
N PRO A 111 -3.39 -23.19 -14.79
CA PRO A 111 -4.00 -24.02 -13.75
C PRO A 111 -5.49 -23.70 -13.57
N GLY A 112 -5.93 -22.45 -13.80
CA GLY A 112 -7.34 -22.06 -13.67
C GLY A 112 -8.28 -22.85 -14.58
N ILE A 113 -7.90 -23.04 -15.84
CA ILE A 113 -8.67 -23.83 -16.84
C ILE A 113 -8.77 -25.31 -16.42
N VAL A 114 -7.74 -25.84 -15.77
CA VAL A 114 -7.76 -27.24 -15.28
C VAL A 114 -8.64 -27.34 -14.03
N LEU A 115 -8.47 -26.44 -13.07
CA LEU A 115 -9.18 -26.42 -11.80
C LEU A 115 -10.68 -26.13 -11.97
N CYS A 116 -11.06 -25.30 -12.95
CA CYS A 116 -12.46 -24.92 -13.17
C CYS A 116 -13.36 -26.11 -13.54
N ARG A 117 -12.78 -27.24 -13.99
CA ARG A 117 -13.51 -28.50 -14.23
C ARG A 117 -14.13 -29.07 -12.96
N GLN A 118 -13.57 -28.75 -11.80
CA GLN A 118 -14.05 -29.17 -10.49
C GLN A 118 -14.26 -27.91 -9.64
N PRO A 119 -15.46 -27.31 -9.65
CA PRO A 119 -15.69 -26.01 -9.03
C PRO A 119 -15.24 -25.93 -7.56
N TRP A 120 -15.39 -27.01 -6.81
CA TRP A 120 -14.92 -27.09 -5.42
C TRP A 120 -13.38 -26.99 -5.30
N MET A 121 -12.63 -27.57 -6.24
CA MET A 121 -11.16 -27.44 -6.29
C MET A 121 -10.75 -26.01 -6.64
N LEU A 122 -11.46 -25.37 -7.57
CA LEU A 122 -11.22 -23.97 -7.91
C LEU A 122 -11.50 -23.05 -6.72
N CYS A 123 -12.60 -23.27 -6.00
CA CYS A 123 -12.89 -22.54 -4.75
C CYS A 123 -11.79 -22.75 -3.69
N ALA A 124 -11.33 -23.98 -3.51
CA ALA A 124 -10.24 -24.27 -2.58
C ALA A 124 -8.92 -23.58 -3.00
N ALA A 125 -8.63 -23.56 -4.30
CA ALA A 125 -7.45 -22.89 -4.86
C ALA A 125 -7.53 -21.37 -4.67
N ILE A 126 -8.70 -20.74 -4.87
CA ILE A 126 -8.93 -19.32 -4.59
C ILE A 126 -8.64 -19.02 -3.12
N LEU A 127 -9.22 -19.78 -2.20
CA LEU A 127 -8.98 -19.59 -0.76
C LEU A 127 -7.50 -19.74 -0.41
N LEU A 128 -6.83 -20.73 -1.01
CA LEU A 128 -5.40 -20.96 -0.81
C LEU A 128 -4.56 -19.80 -1.34
N ALA A 129 -4.82 -19.33 -2.57
CA ALA A 129 -4.12 -18.19 -3.17
C ALA A 129 -4.35 -16.91 -2.35
N SER A 130 -5.60 -16.66 -1.92
CA SER A 130 -5.94 -15.53 -1.06
C SER A 130 -5.18 -15.57 0.27
N ALA A 131 -5.19 -16.72 0.96
CA ALA A 131 -4.46 -16.89 2.22
C ALA A 131 -2.93 -16.79 2.02
N ALA A 132 -2.42 -17.37 0.93
CA ALA A 132 -1.01 -17.31 0.58
C ALA A 132 -0.55 -15.88 0.29
N GLY A 133 -1.36 -15.08 -0.42
CA GLY A 133 -1.09 -13.67 -0.68
C GLY A 133 -1.06 -12.83 0.61
N LEU A 134 -2.07 -12.97 1.47
CA LEU A 134 -2.13 -12.29 2.77
C LEU A 134 -0.92 -12.64 3.66
N TRP A 135 -0.39 -13.85 3.55
CA TRP A 135 0.82 -14.27 4.26
C TRP A 135 2.11 -13.78 3.59
N ALA A 136 2.20 -13.83 2.26
CA ALA A 136 3.42 -13.57 1.51
C ALA A 136 3.71 -12.08 1.33
N ILE A 137 2.71 -11.27 0.99
CA ILE A 137 2.89 -9.84 0.66
C ILE A 137 3.58 -9.06 1.80
N PRO A 138 3.15 -9.15 3.08
CA PRO A 138 3.82 -8.45 4.17
C PRO A 138 5.29 -8.85 4.35
N ARG A 139 5.63 -10.11 4.02
CA ARG A 139 6.99 -10.65 4.17
C ARG A 139 7.88 -10.35 2.97
N ALA A 140 7.29 -10.18 1.80
CA ALA A 140 8.02 -10.02 0.54
C ALA A 140 8.23 -8.54 0.18
N SER A 141 7.28 -7.66 0.52
CA SER A 141 7.31 -6.23 0.19
C SER A 141 7.08 -5.29 1.38
N GLY A 142 6.89 -5.82 2.60
CA GLY A 142 6.50 -5.01 3.75
C GLY A 142 5.05 -4.54 3.71
N GLY A 143 4.21 -5.13 2.84
CA GLY A 143 2.80 -4.77 2.69
C GLY A 143 2.52 -3.79 1.56
N ALA A 144 3.55 -3.25 0.92
CA ALA A 144 3.41 -2.32 -0.20
C ALA A 144 3.10 -3.07 -1.50
N ASP A 145 2.19 -2.49 -2.28
CA ASP A 145 1.88 -2.93 -3.63
C ASP A 145 3.05 -2.65 -4.58
N HIS A 146 3.55 -3.69 -5.22
CA HIS A 146 4.58 -3.59 -6.24
C HIS A 146 4.12 -4.41 -7.43
N GLY A 147 4.28 -3.90 -8.66
CA GLY A 147 3.76 -4.56 -9.85
C GLY A 147 4.32 -5.95 -10.19
N TRP A 148 5.28 -6.48 -9.42
CA TRP A 148 5.72 -7.88 -9.54
C TRP A 148 4.91 -8.85 -8.66
N ILE A 149 4.12 -8.33 -7.73
CA ILE A 149 3.14 -9.06 -6.94
C ILE A 149 1.96 -9.30 -7.88
N VAL A 150 1.63 -10.57 -8.11
CA VAL A 150 0.58 -11.00 -9.05
C VAL A 150 -0.30 -12.10 -8.43
N ILE A 151 -0.14 -12.38 -7.13
CA ILE A 151 -0.90 -13.41 -6.42
C ILE A 151 -2.34 -12.98 -6.12
N ASP A 152 -2.55 -11.68 -6.00
CA ASP A 152 -3.82 -10.96 -6.08
C ASP A 152 -4.52 -11.25 -7.42
N GLU A 153 -3.80 -11.08 -8.53
CA GLU A 153 -4.35 -11.30 -9.86
C GLU A 153 -4.75 -12.77 -10.09
N VAL A 154 -3.94 -13.69 -9.56
CA VAL A 154 -4.22 -15.14 -9.58
C VAL A 154 -5.55 -15.43 -8.88
N ALA A 155 -5.78 -14.85 -7.70
CA ALA A 155 -7.04 -15.03 -6.99
C ALA A 155 -8.21 -14.41 -7.76
N GLY A 156 -8.05 -13.18 -8.26
CA GLY A 156 -9.07 -12.45 -8.99
C GLY A 156 -9.52 -13.14 -10.29
N ILE A 157 -8.58 -13.62 -11.10
CA ILE A 157 -8.93 -14.33 -12.34
C ILE A 157 -9.60 -15.67 -12.05
N TRP A 158 -9.16 -16.42 -11.03
CA TRP A 158 -9.80 -17.67 -10.64
C TRP A 158 -11.23 -17.47 -10.14
N ILE A 159 -11.50 -16.38 -9.41
CA ILE A 159 -12.87 -15.99 -9.04
C ILE A 159 -13.68 -15.70 -10.30
N THR A 160 -13.12 -14.94 -11.25
CA THR A 160 -13.80 -14.60 -12.51
C THR A 160 -14.19 -15.86 -13.30
N LEU A 161 -13.32 -16.88 -13.34
CA LEU A 161 -13.58 -18.15 -14.01
C LEU A 161 -14.81 -18.90 -13.46
N LEU A 162 -15.18 -18.70 -12.19
CA LEU A 162 -16.41 -19.28 -11.62
C LEU A 162 -17.68 -18.79 -12.31
N GLY A 163 -17.63 -17.62 -12.96
CA GLY A 163 -18.76 -17.01 -13.67
C GLY A 163 -19.07 -17.64 -15.03
N ILE A 164 -18.16 -18.46 -15.58
CA ILE A 164 -18.35 -19.09 -16.89
C ILE A 164 -19.58 -20.02 -16.84
N PRO A 165 -20.55 -19.86 -17.76
CA PRO A 165 -21.76 -20.67 -17.77
C PRO A 165 -21.46 -22.13 -18.11
N ARG A 166 -22.22 -23.05 -17.49
CA ARG A 166 -22.08 -24.51 -17.66
C ARG A 166 -20.63 -25.00 -17.47
N LEU A 167 -19.89 -24.37 -16.54
CA LEU A 167 -18.48 -24.63 -16.27
C LEU A 167 -18.11 -26.12 -16.17
N HIS A 168 -18.95 -26.90 -15.48
CA HIS A 168 -18.76 -28.34 -15.27
C HIS A 168 -19.02 -29.20 -16.52
N SER A 169 -19.71 -28.66 -17.52
CA SER A 169 -20.08 -29.33 -18.76
C SER A 169 -19.19 -28.97 -19.95
N LEU A 170 -18.13 -28.17 -19.75
CA LEU A 170 -17.22 -27.81 -20.85
C LEU A 170 -16.52 -29.08 -21.38
N ALA A 171 -16.72 -29.33 -22.68
CA ALA A 171 -16.08 -30.43 -23.40
C ALA A 171 -14.56 -30.30 -23.37
N TRP A 172 -13.87 -31.44 -23.43
CA TRP A 172 -12.42 -31.52 -23.58
C TRP A 172 -12.06 -32.32 -24.84
N PRO A 173 -11.27 -31.75 -25.78
CA PRO A 173 -10.66 -30.43 -25.77
C PRO A 173 -11.67 -29.27 -25.86
N PRO A 174 -11.32 -28.05 -25.40
CA PRO A 174 -12.22 -26.91 -25.42
C PRO A 174 -12.64 -26.58 -26.86
N THR A 175 -13.95 -26.39 -27.05
CA THR A 175 -14.52 -25.94 -28.32
C THR A 175 -14.31 -24.43 -28.52
N LEU A 176 -14.42 -23.92 -29.75
CA LEU A 176 -14.34 -22.47 -30.02
C LEU A 176 -15.24 -21.63 -29.09
N PRO A 177 -16.53 -21.97 -28.87
CA PRO A 177 -17.37 -21.26 -27.90
C PRO A 177 -16.82 -21.29 -26.46
N SER A 178 -16.25 -22.40 -26.02
CA SER A 178 -15.64 -22.52 -24.69
C SER A 178 -14.41 -21.62 -24.55
N VAL A 179 -13.58 -21.54 -25.59
CA VAL A 179 -12.41 -20.65 -25.62
C VAL A 179 -12.84 -19.19 -25.51
N LEU A 180 -13.92 -18.78 -26.18
CA LEU A 180 -14.43 -17.41 -26.08
C LEU A 180 -14.82 -17.02 -24.64
N TRP A 181 -15.37 -17.95 -23.85
CA TRP A 181 -15.66 -17.69 -22.44
C TRP A 181 -14.39 -17.48 -21.59
N PHE A 182 -13.32 -18.24 -21.85
CA PHE A 182 -12.02 -18.03 -21.18
C PHE A 182 -11.39 -16.70 -21.58
N VAL A 183 -11.45 -16.34 -22.86
CA VAL A 183 -10.98 -15.03 -23.35
C VAL A 183 -11.82 -13.90 -22.73
N ALA A 184 -13.14 -14.06 -22.65
CA ALA A 184 -14.03 -13.09 -22.02
C ALA A 184 -13.72 -12.94 -20.52
N ALA A 185 -13.44 -14.04 -19.81
CA ALA A 185 -13.05 -13.98 -18.40
C ALA A 185 -11.74 -13.23 -18.20
N PHE A 186 -10.73 -13.54 -19.00
CA PHE A 186 -9.45 -12.83 -18.98
C PHE A 186 -9.63 -11.33 -19.26
N ALA A 187 -10.34 -10.98 -20.33
CA ALA A 187 -10.56 -9.60 -20.73
C ALA A 187 -11.38 -8.83 -19.69
N MET A 188 -12.45 -9.43 -19.16
CA MET A 188 -13.32 -8.81 -18.16
C MET A 188 -12.56 -8.55 -16.85
N PHE A 189 -11.83 -9.55 -16.35
CA PHE A 189 -11.02 -9.39 -15.15
C PHE A 189 -10.00 -8.26 -15.32
N ARG A 190 -9.21 -8.28 -16.40
CA ARG A 190 -8.20 -7.25 -16.66
C ARG A 190 -8.81 -5.86 -16.84
N LEU A 191 -9.97 -5.76 -17.49
CA LEU A 191 -10.66 -4.49 -17.63
C LEU A 191 -11.05 -3.93 -16.26
N LEU A 192 -11.60 -4.77 -15.37
CA LEU A 192 -12.04 -4.36 -14.04
C LEU A 192 -10.87 -4.04 -13.09
N ASP A 193 -9.82 -4.85 -13.10
CA ASP A 193 -8.58 -4.61 -12.36
C ASP A 193 -7.91 -3.29 -12.82
N ILE A 194 -7.75 -3.07 -14.13
CA ILE A 194 -7.08 -1.86 -14.64
C ILE A 194 -7.93 -0.59 -14.39
N THR A 195 -9.25 -0.67 -14.58
CA THR A 195 -10.12 0.52 -14.48
C THR A 195 -10.56 0.82 -13.05
N LYS A 196 -10.40 -0.14 -12.12
CA LYS A 196 -10.82 -0.08 -10.71
C LYS A 196 -12.13 0.68 -10.46
N PRO A 197 -13.25 0.34 -11.13
CA PRO A 197 -14.48 1.11 -11.00
C PRO A 197 -15.13 0.91 -9.62
N GLY A 198 -15.57 2.01 -8.99
CA GLY A 198 -16.41 1.98 -7.80
C GLY A 198 -15.75 1.34 -6.56
N PRO A 199 -16.30 0.25 -5.98
CA PRO A 199 -15.85 -0.32 -4.71
C PRO A 199 -14.41 -0.84 -4.72
N VAL A 200 -13.86 -1.18 -5.89
CA VAL A 200 -12.45 -1.59 -6.07
C VAL A 200 -11.51 -0.48 -5.58
N GLY A 201 -11.77 0.78 -5.96
CA GLY A 201 -11.00 1.94 -5.50
C GLY A 201 -11.18 2.28 -4.01
N TYR A 202 -12.12 1.65 -3.28
CA TYR A 202 -12.20 1.79 -1.81
C TYR A 202 -11.12 0.96 -1.11
N MET A 203 -10.82 -0.23 -1.63
CA MET A 203 -9.84 -1.15 -1.03
C MET A 203 -8.40 -0.71 -1.31
N ASP A 204 -8.15 -0.11 -2.48
CA ASP A 204 -6.85 0.47 -2.88
C ASP A 204 -6.31 1.54 -1.91
N ARG A 205 -7.21 2.18 -1.14
CA ARG A 205 -6.82 3.13 -0.07
C ARG A 205 -6.17 2.48 1.13
N ARG A 206 -6.20 1.15 1.22
CA ARG A 206 -5.46 0.38 2.22
C ARG A 206 -4.12 0.00 1.63
N HIS A 207 -3.06 0.66 2.09
CA HIS A 207 -1.69 0.34 1.68
C HIS A 207 -1.14 -0.86 2.48
N ASP A 208 -1.90 -1.95 2.51
CA ASP A 208 -1.55 -3.20 3.16
C ASP A 208 -1.93 -4.41 2.29
N ALA A 209 -1.54 -5.61 2.71
CA ALA A 209 -1.83 -6.83 1.96
C ALA A 209 -3.32 -7.12 1.79
N VAL A 210 -4.20 -6.58 2.65
CA VAL A 210 -5.65 -6.76 2.52
C VAL A 210 -6.21 -5.83 1.44
N GLY A 211 -5.65 -4.63 1.29
CA GLY A 211 -5.94 -3.74 0.17
C GLY A 211 -5.53 -4.37 -1.16
N VAL A 212 -4.29 -4.83 -1.26
CA VAL A 212 -3.70 -5.45 -2.48
C VAL A 212 -4.41 -6.73 -2.90
N MET A 213 -4.80 -7.59 -1.96
CA MET A 213 -5.58 -8.78 -2.34
C MET A 213 -7.05 -8.44 -2.61
N GLY A 214 -7.55 -7.41 -1.96
CA GLY A 214 -8.97 -7.11 -1.90
C GLY A 214 -9.52 -6.47 -3.15
N ASP A 215 -8.79 -5.55 -3.77
CA ASP A 215 -9.20 -4.90 -5.01
C ASP A 215 -9.39 -5.91 -6.15
N ASP A 216 -8.46 -6.85 -6.34
CA ASP A 216 -8.54 -7.92 -7.34
C ASP A 216 -9.59 -8.99 -7.02
N ILE A 217 -9.78 -9.32 -5.74
CA ILE A 217 -10.88 -10.21 -5.33
C ILE A 217 -12.22 -9.56 -5.68
N VAL A 218 -12.40 -8.26 -5.41
CA VAL A 218 -13.63 -7.54 -5.75
C VAL A 218 -13.81 -7.43 -7.26
N ALA A 219 -12.75 -7.10 -8.01
CA ALA A 219 -12.77 -7.10 -9.47
C ALA A 219 -13.18 -8.49 -10.02
N GLY A 220 -12.62 -9.55 -9.44
CA GLY A 220 -12.96 -10.93 -9.78
C GLY A 220 -14.42 -11.30 -9.50
N LEU A 221 -14.96 -10.87 -8.35
CA LEU A 221 -16.38 -11.09 -8.01
C LEU A 221 -17.33 -10.37 -8.96
N ILE A 222 -17.01 -9.13 -9.35
CA ILE A 222 -17.78 -8.36 -10.33
C ILE A 222 -17.71 -9.07 -11.69
N GLY A 223 -16.51 -9.47 -12.13
CA GLY A 223 -16.31 -10.20 -13.39
C GLY A 223 -17.10 -11.52 -13.42
N CYS A 224 -17.05 -12.29 -12.33
CA CYS A 224 -17.81 -13.52 -12.14
C CYS A 224 -19.31 -13.28 -12.33
N LEU A 225 -19.87 -12.26 -11.66
CA LEU A 225 -21.28 -11.92 -11.78
C LEU A 225 -21.65 -11.52 -13.22
N LEU A 226 -20.85 -10.67 -13.86
CA LEU A 226 -21.11 -10.20 -15.23
C LEU A 226 -21.10 -11.36 -16.25
N LEU A 227 -20.13 -12.27 -16.16
CA LEU A 227 -20.10 -13.45 -17.02
C LEU A 227 -21.29 -14.37 -16.77
N ARG A 228 -21.69 -14.53 -15.51
CA ARG A 228 -22.85 -15.37 -15.15
C ARG A 228 -24.14 -14.82 -15.73
N LEU A 229 -24.33 -13.50 -15.67
CA LEU A 229 -25.46 -12.79 -16.25
C LEU A 229 -25.44 -12.88 -17.79
N ALA A 230 -24.28 -12.63 -18.42
CA ALA A 230 -24.14 -12.78 -19.86
C ALA A 230 -24.49 -14.20 -20.33
N GLY A 231 -24.01 -15.21 -19.61
CA GLY A 231 -24.33 -16.60 -19.88
C GLY A 231 -25.82 -16.90 -19.74
N TRP A 232 -26.50 -16.31 -18.76
CA TRP A 232 -27.94 -16.49 -18.57
C TRP A 232 -28.79 -15.82 -19.65
N VAL A 233 -28.31 -14.71 -20.24
CA VAL A 233 -28.98 -14.01 -21.34
C VAL A 233 -28.78 -14.72 -22.68
N ILE A 234 -27.62 -15.35 -22.89
CA ILE A 234 -27.22 -15.92 -24.18
C ILE A 234 -27.63 -17.41 -24.34
N LEU A 235 -27.73 -18.18 -23.25
CA LEU A 235 -27.86 -19.65 -23.25
C LEU A 235 -29.14 -20.19 -22.63
#